data_AF-A0A3D1QBL0-F1
#
_entry.id   AF-A0A3D1QBL0-F1
#
_cell.length_a   1.000
_cell.length_b   1.000
_cell.length_c   1.000
_cell.angle_alpha   90.00
_cell.angle_beta   90.00
_cell.angle_gamma   90.00
#
_symmetry.space_group_name_H-M   'P 1'
#
loop_
_entity.id
_entity.type
_entity.pdbx_description
1 polymer ?
#
loop_
_entity_poly.entity_id
_entity_poly.type
_entity_poly.pdbx_seq_one_letter_code
_entity_poly.pdbx_strand_id
1 'polypeptide(L)' 'MKAMRWGYSTGTCAAAASKAALIRLLQDRVAASVRGELPDGHLAEIPVTKSWRTEYGAIARVIKDAGDDPDVTN' A
#
# COMPACT_ATOMS: atom_id res chain seq x y z
N MET A 1 -0.26 15.30 25.71
CA MET A 1 -1.28 15.17 24.64
C MET A 1 -0.81 14.08 23.68
N LYS A 2 -1.68 13.15 23.26
CA LYS A 2 -1.33 12.07 22.32
C LYS A 2 -1.49 12.60 20.90
N ALA A 3 -0.48 12.41 20.04
CA ALA A 3 -0.58 12.77 18.64
C ALA A 3 -1.56 11.83 17.92
N MET A 4 -2.38 12.38 17.03
CA MET A 4 -3.28 11.58 16.18
C MET A 4 -2.48 10.81 15.13
N ARG A 5 -2.92 9.59 14.84
CA ARG A 5 -2.36 8.75 13.78
C ARG A 5 -2.98 9.11 12.44
N TRP A 6 -2.12 9.28 11.45
CA TRP A 6 -2.51 9.47 10.06
C TRP A 6 -2.74 8.12 9.40
N GLY A 7 -3.73 8.08 8.51
CA GLY A 7 -4.02 6.93 7.66
C GLY A 7 -3.69 7.16 6.20
N TYR A 8 -4.03 6.17 5.37
CA TYR A 8 -3.89 6.19 3.93
C TYR A 8 -5.26 6.18 3.25
N SER A 9 -5.42 6.97 2.20
CA SER A 9 -6.63 6.92 1.37
C SER A 9 -6.72 5.58 0.63
N THR A 10 -7.94 5.21 0.23
CA THR A 10 -8.17 4.01 -0.59
C THR A 10 -7.38 4.04 -1.90
N GLY A 11 -7.26 5.22 -2.53
CA GLY A 11 -6.45 5.41 -3.74
C GLY A 11 -4.96 5.17 -3.51
N THR A 12 -4.42 5.67 -2.38
CA THR A 12 -3.03 5.42 -1.97
C THR A 12 -2.78 3.92 -1.77
N CYS A 13 -3.69 3.21 -1.10
CA CYS A 13 -3.57 1.76 -0.91
C CYS A 13 -3.66 0.98 -2.23
N ALA A 14 -4.55 1.38 -3.15
CA ALA A 14 -4.67 0.78 -4.47
C ALA A 14 -3.40 0.99 -5.32
N ALA A 15 -2.83 2.19 -5.30
CA ALA A 15 -1.57 2.49 -5.96
C ALA A 15 -0.41 1.66 -5.37
N ALA A 16 -0.36 1.54 -4.04
CA ALA A 16 0.63 0.72 -3.34
C ALA A 16 0.53 -0.77 -3.72
N ALA A 17 -0.69 -1.33 -3.73
CA ALA A 17 -0.92 -2.70 -4.15
C ALA A 17 -0.49 -2.93 -5.60
N SER A 18 -0.82 -2.00 -6.50
CA SER A 18 -0.43 -2.07 -7.91
C SER A 18 1.09 -2.05 -8.08
N LYS A 19 1.79 -1.17 -7.37
CA LYS A 19 3.25 -1.11 -7.36
C LYS A 19 3.88 -2.38 -6.82
N ALA A 20 3.35 -2.92 -5.72
CA ALA A 20 3.85 -4.17 -5.14
C ALA A 20 3.66 -5.37 -6.07
N ALA A 21 2.53 -5.44 -6.79
CA ALA A 21 2.29 -6.46 -7.80
C ALA A 21 3.28 -6.34 -8.96
N LEU A 22 3.58 -5.13 -9.44
CA LEU A 22 4.59 -4.91 -10.47
C LEU A 22 6.00 -5.29 -10.01
N ILE A 23 6.38 -4.99 -8.77
CA ILE A 23 7.66 -5.43 -8.19
C ILE A 23 7.73 -6.95 -8.18
N ARG A 24 6.65 -7.62 -7.72
CA ARG A 24 6.56 -9.09 -7.73
C ARG A 24 6.69 -9.65 -9.15
N LEU A 25 6.03 -9.04 -10.12
CA LEU A 25 6.01 -9.48 -11.51
C LEU A 25 7.37 -9.32 -12.20
N LEU A 26 7.93 -8.11 -12.15
CA LEU A 26 9.09 -7.70 -12.95
C LEU A 26 10.41 -8.08 -12.30
N GLN A 27 10.45 -8.21 -10.97
CA GLN A 27 11.70 -8.43 -10.23
C GLN A 27 11.72 -9.75 -9.46
N ASP A 28 10.60 -10.50 -9.43
CA ASP A 28 10.42 -11.69 -8.61
C ASP A 28 10.68 -11.44 -7.10
N ARG A 29 10.55 -10.20 -6.63
CA ARG A 29 10.78 -9.81 -5.23
C ARG A 29 9.49 -9.68 -4.45
N VAL A 30 9.52 -10.06 -3.18
CA VAL A 30 8.44 -9.79 -2.22
C VAL A 30 8.81 -8.51 -1.46
N ALA A 31 8.09 -7.43 -1.73
CA ALA A 31 8.26 -6.17 -1.02
C ALA A 31 7.44 -6.20 0.28
N ALA A 32 8.04 -5.85 1.42
CA ALA A 32 7.34 -5.70 2.70
C ALA A 32 6.57 -4.38 2.79
N SER A 33 7.03 -3.36 2.07
CA SER A 33 6.39 -2.05 1.94
C SER A 33 6.68 -1.48 0.54
N VAL A 34 5.92 -0.49 0.14
CA VAL A 34 6.21 0.33 -1.05
C VAL A 34 6.17 1.80 -0.69
N ARG A 35 7.15 2.55 -1.20
CA ARG A 35 7.18 4.01 -1.09
C ARG A 35 6.49 4.66 -2.27
N GLY A 36 5.71 5.70 -2.01
CA GLY A 36 5.05 6.51 -3.03
C GLY A 36 4.89 7.95 -2.57
N GLU A 37 4.99 8.89 -3.52
CA GLU A 37 4.67 10.29 -3.27
C GLU A 37 3.14 10.48 -3.33
N LEU A 38 2.61 11.19 -2.35
CA LEU A 38 1.21 11.55 -2.25
C LEU A 38 0.93 12.84 -3.04
N PRO A 39 -0.34 13.15 -3.36
CA PRO A 39 -0.69 14.37 -4.12
C PRO A 39 -0.25 15.69 -3.48
N ASP A 40 0.01 15.68 -2.17
CA ASP A 40 0.50 16.82 -1.39
C ASP A 40 2.03 16.88 -1.26
N GLY A 41 2.75 15.99 -1.96
CA GLY A 41 4.21 15.91 -1.99
C GLY A 41 4.85 15.10 -0.87
N HIS A 42 4.07 14.57 0.08
CA HIS A 42 4.62 13.73 1.14
C HIS A 42 4.99 12.33 0.62
N LEU A 43 6.11 11.79 1.12
CA LEU A 43 6.47 10.39 0.86
C LEU A 43 5.80 9.48 1.90
N ALA A 44 4.94 8.59 1.43
CA ALA A 44 4.30 7.56 2.24
C ALA A 44 5.01 6.22 2.03
N GLU A 45 5.17 5.46 3.11
CA GLU A 45 5.63 4.07 3.09
C GLU A 45 4.49 3.15 3.49
N ILE A 46 3.87 2.50 2.50
CA ILE A 46 2.66 1.70 2.67
C ILE A 46 3.05 0.23 2.84
N PRO A 47 2.69 -0.42 3.96
CA PRO A 47 2.94 -1.84 4.17
C PRO A 47 2.20 -2.71 3.15
N VAL A 48 2.88 -3.71 2.59
CA VAL A 48 2.30 -4.71 1.70
C VAL A 48 2.00 -5.94 2.52
N THR A 49 0.73 -6.32 2.60
CA THR A 49 0.32 -7.49 3.38
C THR A 49 0.76 -8.79 2.74
N LYS A 50 0.67 -8.89 1.41
CA LYS A 50 1.09 -10.08 0.66
C LYS A 50 1.31 -9.76 -0.81
N SER A 51 2.20 -10.47 -1.47
CA SER A 51 2.28 -10.50 -2.94
C SER A 51 2.66 -11.91 -3.43
N TRP A 52 2.18 -12.30 -4.60
CA TRP A 52 2.46 -13.62 -5.19
C TRP A 52 2.38 -13.57 -6.72
N ARG A 53 3.10 -14.49 -7.38
CA ARG A 53 2.96 -14.71 -8.81
C ARG A 53 1.77 -15.60 -9.09
N THR A 54 1.15 -15.39 -10.24
CA THR A 54 0.13 -16.24 -10.84
C THR A 54 0.64 -16.75 -12.19
N GLU A 55 -0.12 -17.62 -12.85
CA GLU A 55 0.21 -18.09 -14.19
C GLU A 55 0.33 -16.93 -15.21
N TYR A 56 -0.50 -15.90 -15.07
CA TYR A 56 -0.63 -14.80 -16.02
C TYR A 56 -0.09 -13.46 -15.51
N GLY A 57 0.55 -13.42 -14.34
CA GLY A 57 1.03 -12.16 -13.79
C GLY A 57 1.40 -12.22 -12.31
N ALA A 58 1.09 -11.16 -11.59
CA ALA A 58 1.27 -11.08 -10.14
C ALA A 58 0.15 -10.31 -9.47
N ILE A 59 -0.10 -10.63 -8.22
CA ILE A 59 -1.10 -10.00 -7.37
C ILE A 59 -0.42 -9.50 -6.09
N ALA A 60 -0.90 -8.40 -5.55
CA ALA A 60 -0.55 -7.94 -4.21
C ALA A 60 -1.76 -7.45 -3.44
N ARG A 61 -1.67 -7.51 -2.11
CA ARG A 61 -2.68 -7.07 -1.15
C ARG A 61 -2.07 -6.02 -0.24
N VAL A 62 -2.82 -4.94 -0.06
CA VAL A 62 -2.60 -3.90 0.95
C VAL A 62 -3.89 -3.80 1.76
N ILE A 63 -3.77 -3.66 3.08
CA ILE A 63 -4.89 -3.33 3.97
C ILE A 63 -4.82 -1.83 4.21
N LYS A 64 -5.97 -1.15 4.08
CA LYS A 64 -6.07 0.27 4.41
C LYS A 64 -5.96 0.43 5.92
N ASP A 65 -5.24 1.45 6.35
CA ASP A 65 -5.21 1.91 7.74
C ASP A 65 -5.63 3.36 7.70
N ALA A 66 -6.78 3.71 8.27
CA ALA A 66 -7.33 5.06 8.30
C ALA A 66 -6.78 5.90 9.46
N GLY A 67 -5.88 5.35 10.28
CA GLY A 67 -5.37 6.03 11.46
C GLY A 67 -6.44 6.14 12.54
N ASP A 68 -6.69 7.36 13.01
CA ASP A 68 -7.74 7.64 14.00
C ASP A 68 -9.05 8.17 13.38
N ASP A 69 -9.15 8.23 12.04
CA ASP A 69 -10.36 8.62 11.31
C ASP A 69 -11.41 7.50 11.36
N PRO A 70 -12.67 7.74 11.80
CA PRO A 70 -13.75 6.75 11.76
C PRO A 70 -14.25 6.50 10.33
N ASP A 71 -13.37 5.93 9.50
CA ASP A 71 -13.60 5.58 8.10
C ASP A 71 -14.15 4.15 7.98
N VAL A 72 -15.28 4.00 7.28
CA VAL A 72 -15.97 2.71 7.08
C VAL A 72 -15.16 1.68 6.27
N THR A 73 -14.10 2.12 5.58
CA THR A 73 -13.23 1.30 4.73
C THR A 73 -11.86 0.98 5.33
N ASN A 74 -11.66 1.26 6.63
CA ASN A 74 -10.50 0.81 7.41
C ASN A 74 -10.45 -0.73 7.57
#